data_AF-A0A7Y6YSJ8-F1
#
_entry.id   AF-A0A7Y6YSJ8-F1
#
_cell.length_a   1.000
_cell.length_b   1.000
_cell.length_c   1.000
_cell.angle_alpha   90.00
_cell.angle_beta   90.00
_cell.angle_gamma   90.00
#
_symmetry.space_group_name_H-M   'P 1'
#
loop_
_entity.id
_entity.type
_entity.pdbx_description
1 polymer ?
#
loop_
_entity_poly.entity_id
_entity_poly.type
_entity_poly.pdbx_seq_one_letter_code
_entity_poly.pdbx_strand_id
1 'polypeptide(L)' 'MSRRADRLKLLAWDGSGLVLIMKRLNGKRFTWPKPQAGPETLSKVQFNALFEEVD' A
#
# COMPACT_ATOMS: atom_id res chain seq x y z
N MET A 1 -14.01 16.62 4.90
CA MET A 1 -14.25 15.19 4.59
C MET A 1 -13.05 14.36 5.03
N SER A 2 -13.22 13.55 6.09
CA SER A 2 -12.13 12.85 6.77
C SER A 2 -11.78 11.54 6.06
N ARG A 3 -10.82 11.58 5.10
CA ARG A 3 -10.10 10.36 4.70
C ARG A 3 -9.17 10.01 5.86
N ARG A 4 -9.59 9.06 6.68
CA ARG A 4 -8.80 8.46 7.77
C ARG A 4 -7.51 7.88 7.19
N ALA A 5 -6.43 8.64 7.29
CA ALA A 5 -5.14 8.32 6.69
C ALA A 5 -4.26 7.41 7.58
N ASP A 6 -4.84 6.89 8.66
CA ASP A 6 -4.31 5.84 9.52
C ASP A 6 -4.63 4.43 9.00
N ARG A 7 -5.46 4.29 7.95
CA ARG A 7 -5.83 2.98 7.38
C ARG A 7 -5.57 2.94 5.89
N LEU A 8 -4.74 2.00 5.47
CA LEU A 8 -4.43 1.73 4.08
C LEU A 8 -5.19 0.47 3.62
N LYS A 9 -5.85 0.55 2.47
CA LYS A 9 -6.37 -0.62 1.74
C LYS A 9 -5.72 -0.62 0.35
N LEU A 10 -4.97 -1.67 0.04
CA LEU A 10 -4.34 -1.89 -1.26
C LEU A 10 -4.88 -3.20 -1.83
N LEU A 11 -5.33 -3.16 -3.09
CA LEU A 11 -5.64 -4.35 -3.86
C LEU A 11 -4.47 -4.62 -4.81
N ALA A 12 -3.85 -5.79 -4.71
CA ALA A 12 -2.69 -6.17 -5.49
C ALA A 12 -2.94 -7.52 -6.19
N TRP A 13 -2.31 -7.74 -7.35
CA TRP A 13 -2.24 -9.04 -8.02
C TRP A 13 -0.81 -9.55 -7.94
N ASP A 14 -0.60 -10.75 -7.39
CA ASP A 14 0.75 -11.31 -7.18
C ASP A 14 1.19 -12.27 -8.29
N GLY A 15 0.37 -12.47 -9.32
CA GLY A 15 0.59 -13.45 -10.39
C GLY A 15 -0.24 -14.73 -10.21
N SER A 16 -0.62 -15.07 -8.98
CA SER A 16 -1.41 -16.26 -8.63
C SER A 16 -2.83 -15.93 -8.17
N GLY A 17 -3.02 -14.72 -7.63
CA GLY A 17 -4.31 -14.29 -7.11
C GLY A 17 -4.37 -12.81 -6.74
N LEU A 18 -5.59 -12.38 -6.42
CA LEU A 18 -5.86 -11.07 -5.83
C LEU A 18 -5.56 -11.11 -4.33
N VAL A 19 -4.75 -10.17 -3.87
CA VAL A 19 -4.40 -9.98 -2.47
C VAL A 19 -4.91 -8.62 -2.00
N LEU A 20 -5.68 -8.62 -0.91
CA LEU A 20 -6.08 -7.40 -0.21
C LEU A 20 -5.16 -7.17 0.98
N ILE A 21 -4.40 -6.08 0.94
CA ILE A 21 -3.51 -5.67 2.04
C ILE A 21 -4.18 -4.55 2.82
N MET A 22 -4.32 -4.77 4.13
CA MET A 22 -4.82 -3.77 5.06
C MET A 22 -3.75 -3.45 6.11
N LYS A 23 -3.28 -2.20 6.15
CA LYS A 23 -2.28 -1.75 7.13
C LYS A 23 -2.84 -0.59 7.94
N ARG A 24 -2.74 -0.69 9.26
CA ARG A 24 -3.02 0.43 10.17
C ARG A 24 -1.71 1.13 10.49
N LEU A 25 -1.68 2.45 10.31
CA LEU A 25 -0.55 3.29 10.64
C LEU A 25 -0.78 3.87 12.05
N ASN A 26 0.08 3.48 12.99
CA ASN A 26 0.05 4.00 14.34
C ASN A 26 0.80 5.34 14.37
N GLY A 27 0.08 6.46 14.29
CA GLY A 27 0.63 7.81 14.40
C GLY A 27 1.32 8.38 13.15
N LYS A 28 1.65 7.53 12.16
CA LYS A 28 2.16 7.97 10.84
C LYS A 28 1.01 8.15 9.85
N ARG A 29 1.13 9.07 8.90
CA ARG A 29 0.12 9.33 7.85
C ARG A 29 0.65 8.81 6.51
N PHE A 30 -0.17 8.07 5.77
CA PHE A 30 0.23 7.66 4.42
C PHE A 30 0.12 8.83 3.44
N THR A 31 1.21 9.13 2.74
CA THR A 31 1.18 10.04 1.59
C THR A 31 0.87 9.23 0.35
N TRP A 32 -0.31 9.45 -0.21
CA TRP A 32 -0.69 8.80 -1.45
C TRP A 32 0.20 9.31 -2.60
N PRO A 33 0.79 8.42 -3.41
CA PRO A 33 1.42 8.84 -4.65
C PRO A 33 0.38 9.52 -5.56
N LYS A 34 0.85 10.37 -6.46
CA LYS A 34 -0.04 11.02 -7.42
C LYS A 34 -0.78 9.96 -8.24
N PRO A 35 -2.08 10.13 -8.51
CA PRO A 35 -2.82 9.19 -9.35
C PRO A 35 -2.12 9.04 -10.69
N GLN A 36 -1.65 7.82 -11.01
CA GLN A 36 -1.15 7.49 -12.33
C GLN A 36 -2.29 6.90 -13.17
N ALA A 37 -2.21 7.04 -14.49
CA ALA A 37 -3.27 6.59 -15.41
C ALA A 37 -3.43 5.05 -15.49
N GLY A 38 -2.65 4.28 -14.72
CA GLY A 38 -2.68 2.83 -14.73
C GLY A 38 -2.22 2.21 -13.41
N PRO A 39 -2.40 0.89 -13.26
CA PRO A 39 -1.90 0.14 -12.11
C PRO A 39 -0.37 0.25 -12.05
N GLU A 40 0.15 0.62 -10.89
CA GLU A 40 1.60 0.57 -10.65
C GLU A 40 2.05 -0.86 -10.36
N THR A 41 3.09 -1.31 -11.05
CA THR A 41 3.74 -2.58 -10.78
C THR A 41 4.81 -2.36 -9.72
N LEU A 42 4.65 -2.99 -8.56
CA LEU A 42 5.70 -3.00 -7.54
C LEU A 42 6.72 -4.08 -7.87
N SER A 43 8.00 -3.73 -7.82
CA SER A 43 9.05 -4.75 -7.80
C SER A 43 8.95 -5.57 -6.50
N LYS A 44 9.51 -6.78 -6.50
CA LYS A 44 9.52 -7.66 -5.31
C LYS A 44 10.15 -6.98 -4.09
N VAL A 45 11.18 -6.14 -4.31
CA VAL A 45 11.83 -5.35 -3.25
C VAL A 45 10.89 -4.29 -2.69
N GLN A 46 10.17 -3.56 -3.55
CA GLN A 46 9.21 -2.54 -3.13
C GLN A 46 7.99 -3.17 -2.43
N PHE A 47 7.56 -4.35 -2.88
CA PHE A 47 6.51 -5.11 -2.22
C PHE A 47 6.94 -5.51 -0.81
N ASN A 48 8.13 -6.12 -0.66
CA ASN A 48 8.66 -6.51 0.64
C ASN A 48 8.82 -5.32 1.59
N ALA A 49 9.27 -4.17 1.09
CA ALA A 49 9.42 -2.94 1.89
C ALA A 49 8.09 -2.41 2.46
N LEU A 50 6.92 -2.81 1.91
CA LEU A 50 5.62 -2.48 2.52
C LEU A 50 5.37 -3.28 3.81
N PHE A 51 5.99 -4.44 3.94
CA PHE A 51 5.79 -5.40 5.03
C PHE A 51 6.95 -5.45 6.01
N GLU A 52 8.18 -5.19 5.57
CA GLU A 52 9.28 -4.94 6.49
C GLU A 52 8.93 -3.71 7.34
N GLU A 53 8.99 -3.88 8.65
CA GLU A 53 8.89 -2.78 9.59
C GLU A 53 10.07 -1.84 9.29
N VAL A 54 9.77 -0.70 8.68
CA VAL A 54 10.70 0.42 8.66
C VAL A 54 10.84 0.86 10.12
N ASP A 55 11.91 0.40 10.76
CA ASP A 55 12.44 0.92 12.02
C ASP A 55 12.66 2.45 11.87
#